data_AF-A0A2A5ISG2-F1
#
_entry.id   AF-A0A2A5ISG2-F1
#
_cell.length_a   1.000
_cell.length_b   1.000
_cell.length_c   1.000
_cell.angle_alpha   90.00
_cell.angle_beta   90.00
_cell.angle_gamma   90.00
#
_symmetry.space_group_name_H-M   'P 1'
#
loop_
_entity.id
_entity.type
_entity.pdbx_description
1 polymer ?
#
loop_
_entity_poly.entity_id
_entity_poly.type
_entity_poly.pdbx_seq_one_letter_code
_entity_poly.pdbx_strand_id
1 'polypeptide(L)'
;MASKFGVSANPKKANHILGKDKVVVVAVQNHNDYICGPNLIPQRKVAGKWVTIKTNSPNPLNPSEKQYDEFGIKESLDNKKGTYRFKVEVERYDKNGNHVETVGTFYTNEFYIK
;
A
#
# COMPACT_ATOMS: atom_id res chain seq x y z
N MET A 1 11.25 -6.72 -1.99
CA MET A 1 10.42 -5.58 -1.55
C MET A 1 10.37 -4.60 -2.71
N ALA A 2 9.22 -4.42 -3.38
CA ALA A 2 9.03 -3.32 -4.32
C ALA A 2 9.43 -1.98 -3.67
N SER A 3 10.30 -1.25 -4.36
CA SER A 3 10.88 0.02 -3.94
C SER A 3 11.15 0.90 -5.16
N LYS A 4 10.73 2.16 -5.11
CA LYS A 4 11.05 3.21 -6.09
C LYS A 4 10.97 4.57 -5.40
N PHE A 5 11.70 5.56 -5.93
CA PHE A 5 11.66 6.95 -5.45
C PHE A 5 11.99 7.08 -3.95
N GLY A 6 12.92 6.23 -3.47
CA GLY A 6 13.30 6.18 -2.05
C GLY A 6 12.22 5.71 -1.10
N VAL A 7 11.12 5.11 -1.58
CA VAL A 7 10.06 4.52 -0.75
C VAL A 7 9.86 3.06 -1.11
N SER A 8 9.67 2.22 -0.09
CA SER A 8 9.36 0.81 -0.26
C SER A 8 8.05 0.44 0.43
N ALA A 9 7.24 -0.38 -0.23
CA ALA A 9 5.93 -0.82 0.30
C ALA A 9 5.59 -2.23 -0.18
N ASN A 10 5.33 -3.20 0.71
CA ASN A 10 4.88 -4.55 0.32
C ASN A 10 4.02 -5.24 1.39
N PRO A 11 3.05 -6.10 0.99
CA PRO A 11 2.40 -7.03 1.89
C PRO A 11 3.42 -7.93 2.60
N LYS A 12 3.25 -8.14 3.90
CA LYS A 12 4.10 -9.07 4.68
C LYS A 12 3.82 -10.54 4.35
N LYS A 13 2.62 -10.84 3.86
CA LYS A 13 2.13 -12.19 3.58
C LYS A 13 1.46 -12.18 2.22
N ALA A 14 1.86 -13.14 1.37
CA ALA A 14 1.30 -13.27 0.03
C ALA A 14 -0.06 -13.95 0.00
N ASN A 15 -0.38 -14.83 0.96
CA ASN A 15 -1.63 -15.61 0.94
C ASN A 15 -2.47 -15.36 2.19
N HIS A 16 -3.72 -15.01 2.01
CA HIS A 16 -4.70 -14.79 3.07
C HIS A 16 -5.91 -15.69 2.87
N ILE A 17 -6.61 -16.07 3.94
CA ILE A 17 -7.79 -16.93 3.91
C ILE A 17 -9.01 -16.09 4.30
N LEU A 18 -9.96 -15.96 3.38
CA LEU A 18 -11.19 -15.21 3.61
C LEU A 18 -11.99 -15.82 4.78
N GLY A 19 -12.43 -14.97 5.71
CA GLY A 19 -13.16 -15.39 6.91
C GLY A 19 -12.28 -15.89 8.06
N LYS A 20 -10.97 -16.09 7.83
CA LYS A 20 -10.00 -16.42 8.88
C LYS A 20 -9.04 -15.26 9.15
N ASP A 21 -8.34 -14.81 8.10
CA ASP A 21 -7.49 -13.63 8.20
C ASP A 21 -8.38 -12.38 8.22
N LYS A 22 -8.12 -11.46 9.16
CA LYS A 22 -8.90 -10.22 9.29
C LYS A 22 -8.33 -9.07 8.48
N VAL A 23 -7.00 -9.01 8.39
CA VAL A 23 -6.27 -7.88 7.81
C VAL A 23 -5.14 -8.35 6.90
N VAL A 24 -4.78 -7.50 5.94
CA VAL A 24 -3.55 -7.57 5.17
C VAL A 24 -2.60 -6.49 5.70
N VAL A 25 -1.47 -6.93 6.25
CA VAL A 25 -0.44 -6.02 6.78
C VAL A 25 0.55 -5.67 5.66
N VAL A 26 0.77 -4.37 5.44
CA VAL A 26 1.70 -3.82 4.46
C VAL A 26 2.84 -3.14 5.21
N ALA A 27 4.08 -3.57 4.96
CA ALA A 27 5.25 -2.89 5.48
C ALA A 27 5.61 -1.72 4.56
N VAL A 28 5.78 -0.53 5.14
CA VAL A 28 6.15 0.70 4.44
C VAL A 28 7.40 1.30 5.07
N GLN A 29 8.27 1.88 4.25
CA GLN A 29 9.50 2.52 4.73
C GLN A 29 9.94 3.65 3.80
N ASN A 30 10.41 4.73 4.40
CA ASN A 30 11.04 5.85 3.72
C ASN A 30 12.56 5.76 3.84
N HIS A 31 13.25 5.80 2.70
CA HIS A 31 14.70 5.76 2.56
C HIS A 31 15.27 7.12 2.12
N ASN A 32 14.43 8.14 1.96
CA ASN A 32 14.86 9.51 1.66
C ASN A 32 15.28 10.24 2.94
N ASP A 33 15.94 11.39 2.76
CA ASP A 33 16.32 12.35 3.80
C ASP A 33 15.24 13.41 4.08
N TYR A 34 14.07 13.31 3.44
CA TYR A 34 12.90 14.18 3.64
C TYR A 34 11.63 13.37 3.95
N ILE A 35 10.59 14.05 4.46
CA ILE A 35 9.30 13.42 4.79
C ILE A 35 8.60 12.98 3.50
N CYS A 36 8.40 11.67 3.38
CA CYS A 36 7.93 11.02 2.18
C CYS A 36 7.28 9.70 2.55
N GLY A 37 6.27 9.27 1.82
CA GLY A 37 5.81 7.90 1.98
C GLY A 37 4.70 7.50 1.02
N PRO A 38 4.25 6.25 1.14
CA PRO A 38 3.31 5.69 0.19
C PRO A 38 1.87 6.05 0.53
N ASN A 39 1.14 6.58 -0.44
CA ASN A 39 -0.31 6.48 -0.49
C ASN A 39 -0.70 5.14 -1.13
N LEU A 40 -1.18 4.22 -0.29
CA LEU A 40 -1.50 2.84 -0.65
C LEU A 40 -2.93 2.77 -1.19
N ILE A 41 -3.06 2.40 -2.46
CA ILE A 41 -4.35 2.30 -3.15
C ILE A 41 -4.58 0.83 -3.55
N PRO A 42 -5.45 0.08 -2.85
CA PRO A 42 -5.71 -1.32 -3.16
C PRO A 42 -6.36 -1.50 -4.53
N GLN A 43 -5.88 -2.52 -5.25
CA GLN A 43 -6.42 -2.95 -6.53
C GLN A 43 -6.68 -4.47 -6.51
N ARG A 44 -7.80 -4.90 -7.11
CA ARG A 44 -8.09 -6.32 -7.38
C ARG A 44 -8.07 -6.59 -8.88
N LYS A 45 -7.54 -7.75 -9.27
CA LYS A 45 -7.61 -8.23 -10.65
C LYS A 45 -9.00 -8.82 -10.95
N VAL A 46 -9.70 -8.26 -11.94
CA VAL A 46 -11.03 -8.70 -12.41
C VAL A 46 -10.95 -8.86 -13.92
N ALA A 47 -11.23 -10.07 -14.43
CA ALA A 47 -11.14 -10.40 -15.86
C ALA A 47 -9.82 -9.93 -16.52
N GLY A 48 -8.69 -10.16 -15.83
CA GLY A 48 -7.35 -9.78 -16.30
C GLY A 48 -6.98 -8.30 -16.11
N LYS A 49 -7.92 -7.42 -15.74
CA LYS A 49 -7.70 -5.98 -15.54
C LYS A 49 -7.61 -5.64 -14.06
N TRP A 50 -6.78 -4.66 -13.71
CA TRP A 50 -6.69 -4.15 -12.33
C TRP A 50 -7.76 -3.09 -12.09
N VAL A 51 -8.61 -3.34 -11.09
CA VAL A 51 -9.68 -2.43 -10.68
C VAL A 51 -9.33 -1.87 -9.31
N THR A 52 -9.31 -0.55 -9.19
CA THR A 52 -9.10 0.16 -7.92
C THR A 52 -10.30 -0.04 -7.01
N ILE A 53 -10.03 -0.38 -5.75
CA ILE A 53 -11.03 -0.40 -4.67
C ILE A 53 -11.13 1.03 -4.14
N LYS A 54 -12.35 1.51 -3.82
CA LYS A 54 -12.61 2.91 -3.44
C LYS A 54 -12.14 3.24 -2.01
N THR A 55 -10.86 3.05 -1.74
CA THR A 55 -10.18 3.43 -0.50
C THR A 55 -8.70 3.67 -0.80
N ASN A 56 -8.03 4.40 0.08
CA ASN A 56 -6.59 4.60 0.05
C ASN A 56 -6.08 4.91 1.46
N SER A 57 -4.77 4.81 1.65
CA SER A 57 -4.13 5.10 2.94
C SER A 57 -2.82 5.87 2.72
N PRO A 58 -2.80 7.19 2.94
CA PRO A 58 -1.56 7.98 2.93
C PRO A 58 -0.72 7.66 4.17
N ASN A 59 0.56 7.33 3.97
CA ASN A 59 1.50 7.03 5.03
C ASN A 59 2.66 8.05 4.98
N PRO A 60 2.52 9.26 5.54
CA PRO A 60 3.63 10.20 5.65
C PRO A 60 4.66 9.68 6.66
N LEU A 61 5.89 9.44 6.21
CA LEU A 61 6.96 8.88 7.05
C LEU A 61 8.15 9.83 7.15
N ASN A 62 8.71 9.95 8.33
CA ASN A 62 9.99 10.62 8.53
C ASN A 62 11.13 9.88 7.82
N PRO A 63 12.29 10.54 7.60
CA PRO A 63 13.47 9.88 7.07
C PRO A 63 13.82 8.60 7.84
N SER A 64 14.14 7.52 7.13
CA SER A 64 14.44 6.18 7.66
C SER A 64 13.30 5.48 8.42
N GLU A 65 12.13 6.11 8.57
CA GLU A 65 11.02 5.55 9.33
C GLU A 65 10.39 4.36 8.60
N LYS A 66 10.09 3.33 9.39
CA LYS A 66 9.41 2.12 8.95
C LYS A 66 8.16 1.90 9.79
N GLN A 67 7.04 1.65 9.12
CA GLN A 67 5.75 1.39 9.74
C GLN A 67 5.06 0.19 9.09
N TYR A 68 3.92 -0.20 9.68
CA TYR A 68 3.03 -1.21 9.16
C TYR A 68 1.63 -0.62 9.07
N ASP A 69 1.05 -0.70 7.87
CA ASP A 69 -0.33 -0.33 7.63
C ASP A 69 -1.19 -1.59 7.51
N GLU A 70 -2.46 -1.50 7.93
CA GLU A 70 -3.38 -2.63 7.98
C GLU A 70 -4.63 -2.35 7.16
N PHE A 71 -4.86 -3.20 6.16
CA PHE A 71 -6.07 -3.16 5.36
C PHE A 71 -6.96 -4.32 5.78
N GLY A 72 -8.06 -4.02 6.44
CA GLY A 72 -9.03 -5.04 6.76
C GLY A 72 -9.69 -5.64 5.53
N ILE A 73 -9.77 -6.97 5.51
CA ILE A 73 -10.22 -7.72 4.34
C ILE A 73 -11.69 -7.44 4.03
N LYS A 74 -12.51 -7.27 5.07
CA LYS A 74 -13.96 -7.08 4.91
C LYS A 74 -14.30 -5.63 4.52
N GLU A 75 -13.65 -4.68 5.17
CA GLU A 75 -13.94 -3.26 5.13
C GLU A 75 -13.20 -2.54 4.00
N SER A 76 -11.96 -2.92 3.71
CA SER A 76 -11.06 -2.18 2.82
C SER A 76 -10.68 -2.95 1.54
N LEU A 77 -10.90 -4.27 1.49
CA LEU A 77 -10.49 -5.13 0.37
C LEU A 77 -11.65 -5.89 -0.28
N ASP A 78 -12.85 -5.28 -0.28
CA ASP A 78 -14.09 -5.77 -0.91
C ASP A 78 -14.65 -7.10 -0.36
N ASN A 79 -14.08 -7.66 0.71
CA ASN A 79 -14.50 -8.95 1.29
C ASN A 79 -14.61 -10.10 0.26
N LYS A 80 -13.68 -10.17 -0.69
CA LYS A 80 -13.75 -11.11 -1.83
C LYS A 80 -12.43 -11.86 -2.02
N LYS A 81 -12.53 -13.05 -2.60
CA LYS A 81 -11.36 -13.82 -3.04
C LYS A 81 -10.78 -13.22 -4.32
N GLY A 82 -9.50 -13.43 -4.55
CA GLY A 82 -8.83 -13.05 -5.79
C GLY A 82 -7.38 -12.64 -5.61
N THR A 83 -6.81 -12.11 -6.69
CA THR A 83 -5.46 -11.53 -6.72
C THR A 83 -5.55 -10.03 -6.53
N TYR A 84 -4.73 -9.51 -5.63
CA TYR A 84 -4.68 -8.13 -5.20
C TYR A 84 -3.25 -7.60 -5.30
N ARG A 85 -3.13 -6.28 -5.38
CA ARG A 85 -1.89 -5.52 -5.21
C ARG A 85 -2.22 -4.12 -4.70
N PHE A 86 -1.23 -3.35 -4.30
CA PHE A 86 -1.41 -1.91 -4.10
C PHE A 86 -0.76 -1.15 -5.26
N LYS A 87 -1.49 -0.19 -5.83
CA LYS A 87 -0.87 0.95 -6.50
C LYS A 87 -0.31 1.84 -5.39
N VAL A 88 0.91 2.28 -5.55
CA VAL A 88 1.61 3.13 -4.59
C VAL A 88 1.90 4.45 -5.25
N GLU A 89 1.26 5.51 -4.78
CA GLU A 89 1.64 6.87 -5.10
C GLU A 89 2.64 7.34 -4.04
N VAL A 90 3.85 7.73 -4.47
CA VAL A 90 4.88 8.21 -3.55
C VAL A 90 4.65 9.70 -3.36
N GLU A 91 4.25 10.09 -2.16
CA GLU A 91 3.88 11.46 -1.83
C GLU A 91 4.94 12.07 -0.92
N ARG A 92 5.37 13.29 -1.27
CA ARG A 92 6.24 14.12 -0.45
C ARG A 92 5.38 15.03 0.41
N TYR A 93 5.81 15.22 1.66
CA TYR A 93 5.13 16.09 2.61
C TYR A 93 6.08 17.18 3.14
N ASP A 94 5.51 18.31 3.56
CA ASP A 94 6.24 19.36 4.26
C ASP A 94 6.40 18.99 5.76
N LYS A 95 7.15 19.82 6.51
CA LYS A 95 7.38 19.62 7.95
C LYS A 95 6.12 19.68 8.81
N ASN A 96 5.00 20.18 8.29
CA ASN A 96 3.71 20.26 8.96
C ASN A 96 2.82 19.05 8.60
N GLY A 97 3.31 18.13 7.76
CA GLY A 97 2.56 16.98 7.27
C GLY A 97 1.63 17.29 6.09
N ASN A 98 1.74 18.47 5.47
CA ASN A 98 0.94 18.79 4.29
C ASN A 98 1.52 18.12 3.05
N HIS A 99 0.65 17.58 2.20
CA HIS A 99 1.06 17.07 0.89
C HIS A 99 1.68 18.19 0.03
N VAL A 100 2.86 17.93 -0.53
CA VAL A 100 3.57 18.84 -1.43
C VAL A 100 3.41 18.39 -2.87
N GLU A 101 3.80 17.15 -3.18
CA GLU A 101 3.78 16.62 -4.54
C GLU A 101 3.73 15.08 -4.56
N THR A 102 3.25 14.52 -5.66
CA THR A 102 3.39 13.10 -5.97
C THR A 102 4.65 12.88 -6.82
N VAL A 103 5.66 12.25 -6.24
CA VAL A 103 6.98 12.02 -6.85
C VAL A 103 6.93 10.94 -7.94
N GLY A 104 6.02 9.98 -7.80
CA GLY A 104 5.85 8.94 -8.80
C GLY A 104 4.93 7.80 -8.36
N THR A 105 4.85 6.76 -9.18
CA THR A 105 4.01 5.59 -8.93
C THR A 105 4.77 4.29 -9.12
N PHE A 106 4.52 3.32 -8.25
CA PHE A 106 4.89 1.92 -8.46
C PHE A 106 3.80 0.97 -7.95
N TYR A 107 4.05 -0.33 -8.05
CA TYR A 107 3.11 -1.36 -7.58
C TYR A 107 3.83 -2.31 -6.63
N THR A 108 3.12 -2.76 -5.60
CA THR A 108 3.63 -3.80 -4.70
C THR A 108 3.64 -5.16 -5.39
N ASN A 109 4.30 -6.13 -4.76
CA ASN A 109 4.06 -7.53 -5.08
C ASN A 109 2.57 -7.88 -4.93
N GLU A 110 2.12 -8.84 -5.74
CA GLU A 110 0.77 -9.38 -5.64
C GLU A 110 0.59 -10.19 -4.35
N PHE A 111 -0.64 -10.18 -3.84
CA PHE A 111 -1.09 -11.05 -2.76
C PHE A 111 -2.48 -11.62 -3.10
N TYR A 112 -2.86 -12.67 -2.39
CA TYR A 112 -4.02 -13.48 -2.70
C TYR A 112 -4.92 -13.58 -1.49
N ILE A 113 -6.21 -13.37 -1.68
CA ILE A 113 -7.25 -13.72 -0.71
C ILE A 113 -7.93 -14.98 -1.25
N LYS A 114 -7.80 -16.08 -0.53
CA LYS A 114 -8.24 -17.43 -0.90
C LYS A 114 -9.50 -17.86 -0.17
#